data_AF-A0A2V8UYU0-F1
#
_entry.id   AF-A0A2V8UYU0-F1
#
_cell.length_a   1.000
_cell.length_b   1.000
_cell.length_c   1.000
_cell.angle_alpha   90.00
_cell.angle_beta   90.00
_cell.angle_gamma   90.00
#
_symmetry.space_group_name_H-M   'P 1'
#
loop_
_entity.id
_entity.type
_entity.pdbx_description
1 polymer ?
#
loop_
_entity_poly.entity_id
_entity_poly.type
_entity_poly.pdbx_seq_one_letter_code
_entity_poly.pdbx_strand_id
1 'polypeptide(L)'
;MNVTVYSVVREMILNDLSARQPDHLARVDADVSYALYRDLRHAKVFQDLAFYHSFRDWNWQSRTRSELAWTMTTSANFFDVLGVSPSAGRLYSQGDEGRAIAVVSCGFWRKRLHADPKAFGQPLKLNGRFYIVLGVLPQNYRSVYGRGVSPEVYVPIITDPDHCLLFGRLRDGVTRGQTRQALVTTAERLS
;
A
#
# COMPACT_ATOMS: atom_id res chain seq x y z
N MET A 1 25.24 11.97 3.66
CA MET A 1 25.42 11.50 2.27
C MET A 1 24.10 11.81 1.57
N ASN A 2 24.04 12.94 0.84
CA ASN A 2 22.79 13.49 0.27
C ASN A 2 22.36 12.65 -0.94
N VAL A 3 21.24 11.93 -0.85
CA VAL A 3 20.67 11.22 -2.00
C VAL A 3 19.92 12.24 -2.85
N THR A 4 20.52 12.48 -4.01
CA THR A 4 20.09 13.34 -5.10
C THR A 4 18.69 12.94 -5.58
N VAL A 5 17.71 13.83 -5.40
CA VAL A 5 16.30 13.77 -5.89
C VAL A 5 16.21 13.82 -7.43
N TYR A 6 17.33 13.61 -8.13
CA TYR A 6 17.42 13.62 -9.58
C TYR A 6 17.41 12.20 -10.13
N SER A 7 16.24 11.58 -10.15
CA SER A 7 15.93 10.66 -11.24
C SER A 7 14.57 10.97 -11.80
N VAL A 8 14.60 11.37 -13.06
CA VAL A 8 13.48 11.87 -13.84
C VAL A 8 12.77 10.68 -14.48
N VAL A 9 11.51 10.50 -14.10
CA VAL A 9 10.39 9.99 -14.91
C VAL A 9 10.72 8.78 -15.79
N ARG A 10 10.48 7.57 -15.27
CA ARG A 10 9.68 6.63 -16.05
C ARG A 10 8.25 6.87 -15.63
N GLU A 11 7.46 7.45 -16.52
CA GLU A 11 6.02 7.19 -16.50
C GLU A 11 5.86 5.67 -16.58
N MET A 12 5.77 5.00 -15.43
CA MET A 12 4.96 3.80 -15.37
C MET A 12 3.56 4.33 -15.55
N ILE A 13 3.12 4.41 -16.81
CA ILE A 13 1.72 4.54 -17.11
C ILE A 13 1.04 3.44 -16.29
N LEU A 14 0.25 3.85 -15.30
CA LEU A 14 -0.53 2.97 -14.44
C LEU A 14 -1.74 2.47 -15.24
N ASN A 15 -1.52 2.04 -16.49
CA ASN A 15 -2.55 1.66 -17.46
C ASN A 15 -3.40 0.46 -17.01
N ASP A 16 -3.10 -0.09 -15.85
CA ASP A 16 -3.68 -1.30 -15.31
C ASP A 16 -3.65 -1.26 -13.77
N LEU A 17 -3.67 -0.09 -13.11
CA LEU A 17 -3.81 -0.06 -11.65
C LEU A 17 -5.29 -0.16 -11.28
N SER A 18 -5.63 -1.02 -10.33
CA SER A 18 -6.97 -0.99 -9.73
C SER A 18 -7.06 0.17 -8.75
N ALA A 19 -7.51 1.32 -9.24
CA ALA A 19 -7.76 2.50 -8.44
C ALA A 19 -8.91 3.33 -9.01
N ARG A 20 -9.59 4.07 -8.15
CA ARG A 20 -10.56 5.10 -8.58
C ARG A 20 -9.79 6.27 -9.20
N GLN A 21 -10.16 6.64 -10.44
CA GLN A 21 -9.52 7.72 -11.21
C GLN A 21 -7.97 7.59 -11.19
N PRO A 22 -7.41 6.54 -11.82
CA PRO A 22 -5.97 6.26 -11.75
C PRO A 22 -5.11 7.40 -12.29
N ASP A 23 -5.62 8.20 -13.23
CA ASP A 23 -4.94 9.39 -13.76
C ASP A 23 -4.71 10.49 -12.71
N HIS A 24 -5.48 10.47 -11.62
CA HIS A 24 -5.32 11.36 -10.47
C HIS A 24 -4.35 10.81 -9.42
N LEU A 25 -3.69 9.68 -9.66
CA LEU A 25 -2.64 9.15 -8.79
C LEU A 25 -1.26 9.46 -9.35
N ALA A 26 -0.36 9.95 -8.50
CA ALA A 26 1.04 10.11 -8.83
C ALA A 26 1.91 9.35 -7.83
N ARG A 27 2.96 8.71 -8.34
CA ARG A 27 4.03 8.17 -7.52
C ARG A 27 5.07 9.25 -7.26
N VAL A 28 5.71 9.15 -6.11
CA VAL A 28 6.93 9.91 -5.83
C VAL A 28 8.08 8.96 -6.08
N ASP A 29 8.88 9.22 -7.10
CA ASP A 29 10.04 8.39 -7.48
C ASP A 29 11.25 8.70 -6.57
N ALA A 30 11.02 8.60 -5.26
CA ALA A 30 12.05 8.75 -4.24
C ALA A 30 11.71 7.81 -3.08
N ASP A 31 12.75 7.20 -2.54
CA ASP A 31 12.65 6.52 -1.27
C ASP A 31 12.83 7.53 -0.14
N VAL A 32 11.85 7.61 0.77
CA VAL A 32 11.84 8.63 1.82
C VAL A 32 11.77 7.98 3.20
N SER A 33 12.36 8.63 4.20
CA SER A 33 12.20 8.21 5.59
C SER A 33 10.74 8.33 6.04
N TYR A 34 10.35 7.53 7.03
CA TYR A 34 9.00 7.63 7.60
C TYR A 34 8.70 9.01 8.21
N ALA A 35 9.71 9.66 8.81
CA ALA A 35 9.58 11.02 9.32
C ALA A 35 9.22 12.01 8.19
N LEU A 36 9.95 11.97 7.08
CA LEU A 36 9.67 12.82 5.93
C LEU A 36 8.29 12.50 5.31
N TYR A 37 7.90 11.22 5.23
CA TYR A 37 6.54 10.85 4.82
C TYR A 37 5.47 11.54 5.69
N ARG A 38 5.63 11.51 7.02
CA ARG A 38 4.69 12.15 7.94
C ARG A 38 4.62 13.65 7.69
N ASP A 39 5.76 14.32 7.58
CA ASP A 39 5.81 15.77 7.35
C ASP A 39 5.18 16.14 6.00
N LEU A 40 5.47 15.39 4.93
CA LEU A 40 4.85 15.57 3.62
C LEU A 40 3.33 15.35 3.64
N ARG A 41 2.86 14.36 4.40
CA ARG A 41 1.42 14.12 4.60
C ARG A 41 0.76 15.25 5.39
N HIS A 42 1.46 15.87 6.33
CA HIS A 42 0.99 17.04 7.08
C HIS A 42 1.00 18.33 6.24
N ALA A 43 1.94 18.48 5.30
CA ALA A 43 2.00 19.61 4.39
C ALA A 43 0.85 19.64 3.36
N LYS A 44 0.14 18.52 3.20
CA LYS A 44 -1.04 18.39 2.33
C LYS A 44 -0.78 18.80 0.87
N VAL A 45 0.42 18.53 0.35
CA VAL A 45 0.73 18.73 -1.08
C VAL A 45 -0.18 17.87 -1.97
N PHE A 46 -0.44 16.64 -1.53
CA PHE A 46 -1.45 15.74 -2.09
C PHE A 46 -2.79 15.88 -1.36
N GLN A 47 -3.88 15.45 -2.00
CA GLN A 47 -5.18 15.28 -1.34
C GLN A 47 -5.05 14.27 -0.20
N ASP A 48 -4.42 13.13 -0.47
CA ASP A 48 -3.93 12.22 0.54
C ASP A 48 -2.70 11.46 0.01
N LEU A 49 -1.85 11.01 0.94
CA LEU A 49 -0.56 10.38 0.67
C LEU A 49 -0.50 9.03 1.39
N ALA A 50 -0.10 8.00 0.67
CA ALA A 50 0.10 6.65 1.18
C ALA A 50 1.48 6.12 0.75
N PHE A 51 1.87 4.98 1.31
CA PHE A 51 3.09 4.30 0.92
C PHE A 51 2.93 2.79 0.92
N TYR A 52 3.84 2.15 0.21
CA TYR A 52 4.22 0.76 0.49
C TYR A 52 5.70 0.73 0.85
N HIS A 53 6.06 -0.18 1.75
CA HIS A 53 7.41 -0.29 2.30
C HIS A 53 8.15 -1.48 1.68
N SER A 54 7.52 -2.65 1.65
CA SER A 54 8.18 -3.87 1.16
C SER A 54 7.19 -4.83 0.53
N PHE A 55 7.66 -5.59 -0.45
CA PHE A 55 6.99 -6.75 -1.02
C PHE A 55 7.94 -7.95 -0.95
N ARG A 56 7.68 -8.88 -0.03
CA ARG A 56 8.58 -10.01 0.30
C ARG A 56 7.79 -11.24 0.72
N ASP A 57 8.46 -12.38 0.71
CA ASP A 57 7.90 -13.63 1.20
C ASP A 57 7.84 -13.62 2.72
N TRP A 58 6.64 -13.79 3.26
CA TRP A 58 6.43 -14.02 4.69
C TRP A 58 6.06 -15.48 4.92
N ASN A 59 6.55 -16.04 6.02
CA ASN A 59 6.19 -17.39 6.42
C ASN A 59 4.77 -17.41 6.97
N TRP A 60 3.83 -17.93 6.20
CA TRP A 60 2.46 -18.19 6.60
C TRP A 60 2.32 -19.60 7.19
N GLN A 61 1.86 -19.68 8.43
CA GLN A 61 1.54 -20.95 9.08
C GLN A 61 0.06 -21.25 8.90
N SER A 62 -0.22 -22.23 8.04
CA SER A 62 -1.54 -22.86 7.95
C SER A 62 -1.73 -23.86 9.10
N ARG A 63 -2.89 -24.53 9.16
CA ARG A 63 -3.15 -25.55 10.19
C ARG A 63 -2.23 -26.77 10.10
N THR A 64 -1.70 -27.07 8.92
CA THR A 64 -0.98 -28.33 8.65
C THR A 64 0.45 -28.13 8.17
N ARG A 65 0.80 -26.93 7.66
CA ARG A 65 2.12 -26.66 7.08
C ARG A 65 2.49 -25.17 7.11
N SER A 66 3.79 -24.91 7.00
CA SER A 66 4.36 -23.58 6.79
C SER A 66 4.57 -23.35 5.28
N GLU A 67 4.09 -22.24 4.76
CA GLU A 67 4.19 -21.87 3.35
C GLU A 67 4.63 -20.41 3.21
N LEU A 68 5.21 -20.05 2.07
CA LEU A 68 5.49 -18.65 1.76
C LEU A 68 4.22 -17.97 1.23
N ALA A 69 3.93 -16.79 1.78
CA ALA A 69 2.89 -15.88 1.34
C ALA A 69 3.52 -14.57 0.89
N TRP A 70 3.27 -14.18 -0.36
CA TRP A 70 3.77 -12.95 -0.95
C TRP A 70 3.09 -11.75 -0.30
N THR A 71 3.78 -11.06 0.60
CA THR A 71 3.19 -10.06 1.49
C THR A 71 3.71 -8.67 1.17
N MET A 72 2.78 -7.72 1.04
CA MET A 72 3.09 -6.31 0.91
C MET A 72 2.76 -5.55 2.20
N THR A 73 3.74 -4.80 2.69
CA THR A 73 3.59 -3.92 3.85
C THR A 73 3.26 -2.51 3.36
N THR A 74 2.21 -1.90 3.92
CA THR A 74 1.68 -0.62 3.43
C THR A 74 1.33 0.36 4.56
N SER A 75 0.98 1.60 4.22
CA SER A 75 0.36 2.53 5.16
C SER A 75 -1.09 2.13 5.49
N ALA A 76 -1.61 2.56 6.64
CA ALA A 76 -2.99 2.23 7.04
C ALA A 76 -4.07 2.78 6.09
N ASN A 77 -3.83 3.92 5.42
CA ASN A 77 -4.73 4.51 4.43
C ASN A 77 -4.51 4.03 2.99
N PHE A 78 -3.72 2.97 2.77
CA PHE A 78 -3.31 2.53 1.44
C PHE A 78 -4.48 2.33 0.47
N PHE A 79 -5.53 1.63 0.91
CA PHE A 79 -6.70 1.37 0.07
C PHE A 79 -7.62 2.60 -0.08
N ASP A 80 -7.65 3.50 0.90
CA ASP A 80 -8.39 4.76 0.83
C ASP A 80 -7.82 5.66 -0.27
N VAL A 81 -6.49 5.79 -0.32
CA VAL A 81 -5.81 6.56 -1.37
C VAL A 81 -6.07 5.95 -2.74
N LEU A 82 -6.05 4.62 -2.88
CA LEU A 82 -6.39 3.96 -4.14
C LEU A 82 -7.88 4.04 -4.48
N GLY A 83 -8.77 4.18 -3.51
CA GLY A 83 -10.22 4.12 -3.71
C GLY A 83 -10.68 2.73 -4.16
N VAL A 84 -10.10 1.68 -3.61
CA VAL A 84 -10.43 0.28 -3.93
C VAL A 84 -11.56 -0.19 -3.02
N SER A 85 -12.54 -0.90 -3.59
CA SER A 85 -13.61 -1.54 -2.82
C SER A 85 -13.31 -3.03 -2.62
N PRO A 86 -13.62 -3.61 -1.46
CA PRO A 86 -13.47 -5.04 -1.23
C PRO A 86 -14.49 -5.85 -2.05
N SER A 87 -14.15 -7.09 -2.41
CA SER A 87 -15.14 -8.05 -2.91
C SER A 87 -15.90 -8.75 -1.78
N ALA A 88 -15.30 -8.84 -0.59
CA ALA A 88 -15.90 -9.41 0.61
C ALA A 88 -15.24 -8.83 1.86
N GLY A 89 -16.00 -8.71 2.95
CA GLY A 89 -15.54 -8.08 4.19
C GLY A 89 -15.29 -6.58 4.02
N ARG A 90 -14.24 -6.06 4.67
CA ARG A 90 -13.78 -4.66 4.52
C ARG A 90 -12.28 -4.57 4.30
N LEU A 91 -11.83 -3.49 3.69
CA LEU A 91 -10.42 -3.12 3.67
C LEU A 91 -10.07 -2.33 4.95
N TYR A 92 -8.78 -2.29 5.29
CA TYR A 92 -8.32 -1.41 6.35
C TYR A 92 -8.22 0.04 5.87
N SER A 93 -8.36 0.95 6.82
CA SER A 93 -8.34 2.40 6.61
C SER A 93 -7.38 3.07 7.59
N GLN A 94 -7.21 4.39 7.50
CA GLN A 94 -6.40 5.14 8.46
C GLN A 94 -6.78 4.86 9.93
N GLY A 95 -8.06 4.65 10.23
CA GLY A 95 -8.54 4.37 11.59
C GLY A 95 -8.08 3.02 12.16
N ASP A 96 -7.45 2.18 11.34
CA ASP A 96 -6.90 0.90 11.74
C ASP A 96 -5.37 0.91 11.95
N GLU A 97 -4.76 2.10 11.98
CA GLU A 97 -3.32 2.27 12.22
C GLU A 97 -2.85 1.56 13.50
N GLY A 98 -1.69 0.91 13.43
CA GLY A 98 -1.11 0.14 14.53
C GLY A 98 -1.76 -1.22 14.81
N ARG A 99 -2.83 -1.60 14.11
CA ARG A 99 -3.52 -2.89 14.31
C ARG A 99 -2.87 -4.02 13.52
N ALA A 100 -2.80 -5.21 14.12
CA ALA A 100 -2.37 -6.44 13.44
C ALA A 100 -3.52 -7.03 12.62
N ILE A 101 -3.69 -6.51 11.41
CA ILE A 101 -4.76 -6.87 10.47
C ILE A 101 -4.21 -7.19 9.08
N ALA A 102 -4.97 -7.95 8.31
CA ALA A 102 -4.60 -8.34 6.95
C ALA A 102 -5.78 -8.17 5.99
N VAL A 103 -5.46 -7.83 4.75
CA VAL A 103 -6.33 -7.98 3.59
C VAL A 103 -5.69 -9.00 2.66
N VAL A 104 -6.47 -9.88 2.05
CA VAL A 104 -5.95 -10.93 1.17
C VAL A 104 -6.42 -10.76 -0.27
N SER A 105 -5.65 -11.26 -1.22
CA SER A 105 -6.10 -11.32 -2.62
C SER A 105 -7.21 -12.35 -2.79
N CYS A 106 -8.06 -12.16 -3.81
CA CYS A 106 -9.07 -13.15 -4.19
C CYS A 106 -8.45 -14.53 -4.48
N GLY A 107 -7.26 -14.55 -5.10
CA GLY A 107 -6.52 -15.78 -5.37
C GLY A 107 -6.11 -16.52 -4.10
N PHE A 108 -5.58 -15.80 -3.10
CA PHE A 108 -5.20 -16.39 -1.82
C PHE A 108 -6.42 -16.91 -1.07
N TRP A 109 -7.50 -16.12 -0.99
CA TRP A 109 -8.75 -16.53 -0.33
C TRP A 109 -9.33 -17.79 -0.98
N ARG A 110 -9.42 -17.86 -2.30
CA ARG A 110 -9.98 -19.03 -3.01
C ARG A 110 -9.09 -20.27 -2.91
N LYS A 111 -7.78 -20.13 -3.14
CA LYS A 111 -6.86 -21.27 -3.26
C LYS A 111 -6.36 -21.78 -1.90
N ARG A 112 -6.12 -20.88 -0.95
CA ARG A 112 -5.44 -21.21 0.32
C ARG A 112 -6.36 -21.13 1.53
N LEU A 113 -7.42 -20.32 1.47
CA LEU A 113 -8.46 -20.24 2.50
C LEU A 113 -9.78 -20.90 2.06
N HIS A 114 -9.76 -21.67 0.96
CA HIS A 114 -10.90 -22.45 0.44
C HIS A 114 -12.17 -21.64 0.16
N ALA A 115 -12.03 -20.34 -0.13
CA ALA A 115 -13.15 -19.41 -0.25
C ALA A 115 -14.08 -19.40 0.97
N ASP A 116 -13.57 -19.75 2.15
CA ASP A 116 -14.37 -19.84 3.37
C ASP A 116 -14.76 -18.42 3.83
N PRO A 117 -16.07 -18.07 3.89
CA PRO A 117 -16.49 -16.78 4.42
C PRO A 117 -16.16 -16.63 5.91
N LYS A 118 -15.93 -17.73 6.64
CA LYS A 118 -15.46 -17.69 8.03
C LYS A 118 -14.01 -17.25 8.15
N ALA A 119 -13.27 -17.09 7.06
CA ALA A 119 -11.91 -16.55 7.11
C ALA A 119 -11.86 -15.10 7.63
N PHE A 120 -12.95 -14.33 7.49
CA PHE A 120 -13.03 -12.97 8.03
C PHE A 120 -13.10 -13.00 9.56
N GLY A 121 -12.30 -12.16 10.20
CA GLY A 121 -12.16 -12.14 11.66
C GLY A 121 -11.24 -13.25 12.21
N GLN A 122 -10.77 -14.17 11.37
CA GLN A 122 -9.84 -15.22 11.80
C GLN A 122 -8.38 -14.76 11.74
N PRO A 123 -7.52 -15.26 12.64
CA PRO A 123 -6.12 -14.91 12.66
C PRO A 123 -5.34 -15.68 11.58
N LEU A 124 -4.64 -14.93 10.74
CA LEU A 124 -3.60 -15.40 9.84
C LEU A 124 -2.25 -15.31 10.56
N LYS A 125 -1.55 -16.43 10.76
CA LYS A 125 -0.24 -16.43 11.41
C LYS A 125 0.86 -16.21 10.37
N LEU A 126 1.48 -15.04 10.39
CA LEU A 126 2.54 -14.63 9.47
C LEU A 126 3.80 -14.26 10.25
N ASN A 127 4.95 -14.84 9.90
CA ASN A 127 6.24 -14.63 10.58
C ASN A 127 6.13 -14.75 12.12
N GLY A 128 5.32 -15.70 12.59
CA GLY A 128 5.08 -15.93 14.02
C GLY A 128 4.07 -15.00 14.70
N ARG A 129 3.58 -13.95 14.02
CA ARG A 129 2.58 -12.99 14.53
C ARG A 129 1.20 -13.24 13.91
N PHE A 130 0.14 -13.03 14.70
CA PHE A 130 -1.23 -13.15 14.21
C PHE A 130 -1.75 -11.82 13.65
N TYR A 131 -2.40 -11.89 12.48
CA TYR A 131 -3.07 -10.79 11.80
C TYR A 131 -4.52 -11.15 11.52
N ILE A 132 -5.47 -10.31 11.90
CA ILE A 132 -6.89 -10.57 11.65
C ILE A 132 -7.24 -10.25 10.20
N VAL A 133 -7.79 -11.22 9.47
CA VAL A 133 -8.23 -10.99 8.09
C VAL A 133 -9.51 -10.16 8.08
N LEU A 134 -9.48 -8.98 7.46
CA LEU A 134 -10.62 -8.07 7.38
C LEU A 134 -11.45 -8.23 6.12
N GLY A 135 -10.83 -8.62 5.00
CA GLY A 135 -11.50 -8.67 3.73
C GLY A 135 -10.64 -9.18 2.58
N VAL A 136 -11.28 -9.26 1.41
CA VAL A 136 -10.69 -9.76 0.16
C VAL A 136 -10.71 -8.66 -0.90
N LEU A 137 -9.60 -8.55 -1.64
CA LEU A 137 -9.51 -7.69 -2.80
C LEU A 137 -10.31 -8.24 -3.99
N PRO A 138 -10.78 -7.37 -4.90
CA PRO A 138 -11.41 -7.80 -6.15
C PRO A 138 -10.57 -8.82 -6.94
N GLN A 139 -11.24 -9.72 -7.68
CA GLN A 139 -10.56 -10.78 -8.45
C GLN A 139 -9.54 -10.23 -9.45
N ASN A 140 -9.86 -9.09 -10.05
CA ASN A 140 -9.12 -8.36 -11.05
C ASN A 140 -8.34 -7.18 -10.44
N TYR A 141 -8.09 -7.21 -9.13
CA TYR A 141 -7.25 -6.20 -8.47
C TYR A 141 -5.81 -6.28 -8.97
N ARG A 142 -5.26 -5.12 -9.34
CA ARG A 142 -3.90 -4.94 -9.81
C ARG A 142 -3.18 -3.97 -8.89
N SER A 143 -2.03 -4.39 -8.37
CA SER A 143 -1.29 -3.70 -7.29
C SER A 143 -0.50 -2.50 -7.78
N VAL A 144 -0.21 -1.56 -6.86
CA VAL A 144 0.75 -0.45 -7.07
C VAL A 144 2.18 -0.94 -7.33
N TYR A 145 2.49 -2.21 -7.13
CA TYR A 145 3.78 -2.76 -7.56
C TYR A 145 3.89 -2.86 -9.10
N GLY A 146 2.75 -3.05 -9.79
CA GLY A 146 2.67 -3.15 -11.24
C GLY A 146 3.23 -4.46 -11.82
N ARG A 147 3.45 -4.48 -13.15
CA ARG A 147 4.08 -5.59 -13.91
C ARG A 147 3.41 -6.97 -13.75
N GLY A 148 2.08 -6.98 -13.52
CA GLY A 148 1.34 -8.23 -13.28
C GLY A 148 1.60 -8.88 -11.92
N VAL A 149 2.36 -8.24 -11.03
CA VAL A 149 2.59 -8.73 -9.67
C VAL A 149 1.35 -8.50 -8.83
N SER A 150 0.84 -9.57 -8.24
CA SER A 150 -0.29 -9.55 -7.32
C SER A 150 0.15 -10.13 -5.97
N PRO A 151 0.44 -9.28 -4.98
CA PRO A 151 0.63 -9.73 -3.60
C PRO A 151 -0.57 -10.57 -3.13
N GLU A 152 -0.28 -11.60 -2.34
CA GLU A 152 -1.28 -12.48 -1.75
C GLU A 152 -1.87 -11.88 -0.48
N VAL A 153 -1.04 -11.18 0.30
CA VAL A 153 -1.41 -10.60 1.58
C VAL A 153 -0.94 -9.16 1.67
N TYR A 154 -1.78 -8.33 2.27
CA TYR A 154 -1.55 -6.92 2.52
C TYR A 154 -1.66 -6.69 4.01
N VAL A 155 -0.63 -6.11 4.62
CA VAL A 155 -0.65 -5.73 6.04
C VAL A 155 -0.28 -4.25 6.18
N PRO A 156 -0.99 -3.48 7.03
CA PRO A 156 -0.52 -2.15 7.37
C PRO A 156 0.71 -2.31 8.27
N ILE A 157 1.65 -1.39 8.12
CA ILE A 157 2.82 -1.36 8.98
C ILE A 157 2.40 -0.97 10.41
N ILE A 158 3.03 -1.61 11.40
CA ILE A 158 2.74 -1.40 12.82
C ILE A 158 3.91 -0.70 13.53
N THR A 159 5.08 -0.72 12.89
CA THR A 159 6.31 -0.07 13.35
C THR A 159 6.79 0.90 12.30
N ASP A 160 7.47 1.96 12.71
CA ASP A 160 8.00 2.95 11.78
C ASP A 160 8.99 2.29 10.79
N PRO A 161 8.74 2.33 9.47
CA PRO A 161 9.67 1.84 8.48
C PRO A 161 10.89 2.76 8.39
N ASP A 162 12.03 2.18 7.99
CA ASP A 162 13.22 2.95 7.63
C ASP A 162 13.03 3.75 6.34
N HIS A 163 12.21 3.24 5.41
CA HIS A 163 12.05 3.79 4.08
C HIS A 163 10.63 3.54 3.50
N CYS A 164 10.15 4.45 2.66
CA CYS A 164 8.78 4.50 2.16
C CYS A 164 8.74 4.84 0.67
N LEU A 165 8.06 4.01 -0.13
CA LEU A 165 7.77 4.29 -1.53
C LEU A 165 6.40 4.93 -1.63
N LEU A 166 6.38 6.24 -1.91
CA LEU A 166 5.16 7.03 -1.81
C LEU A 166 4.33 7.04 -3.10
N PHE A 167 3.02 7.12 -2.90
CA PHE A 167 2.08 7.53 -3.93
C PHE A 167 0.96 8.32 -3.29
N GLY A 168 0.39 9.25 -4.04
CA GLY A 168 -0.64 10.14 -3.53
C GLY A 168 -1.65 10.51 -4.60
N ARG A 169 -2.81 10.96 -4.13
CA ARG A 169 -3.87 11.50 -4.98
C ARG A 169 -3.65 12.98 -5.20
N LEU A 170 -3.60 13.39 -6.46
CA LEU A 170 -3.51 14.79 -6.85
C LEU A 170 -4.75 15.53 -6.35
N ARG A 171 -4.56 16.80 -5.99
CA ARG A 171 -5.69 17.70 -5.70
C ARG A 171 -6.43 18.03 -7.01
N ASP A 172 -7.72 18.28 -6.91
CA ASP A 172 -8.53 18.68 -8.04
C ASP A 172 -7.98 19.96 -8.69
N GLY A 173 -7.86 19.95 -10.02
CA GLY A 173 -7.31 21.07 -10.79
C GLY A 173 -5.79 21.26 -10.71
N VAL A 174 -5.06 20.41 -9.97
CA VAL A 174 -3.60 20.49 -9.86
C VAL A 174 -2.92 19.47 -10.76
N THR A 175 -2.01 19.95 -11.61
CA THR A 175 -1.24 19.08 -12.51
C THR A 175 -0.13 18.32 -11.77
N ARG A 176 0.29 17.19 -12.33
CA ARG A 176 1.46 16.42 -11.83
C ARG A 176 2.71 17.29 -11.69
N GLY A 177 2.96 18.18 -12.66
CA GLY A 177 4.10 19.10 -12.64
C GLY A 177 4.06 20.09 -11.47
N GLN A 178 2.89 20.70 -11.23
CA GLN A 178 2.69 21.60 -10.08
C GLN A 178 2.85 20.85 -8.75
N THR A 179 2.24 19.67 -8.61
CA THR A 179 2.40 18.83 -7.41
C THR A 179 3.86 18.45 -7.18
N ARG A 180 4.60 18.08 -8.24
CA ARG A 180 6.04 17.77 -8.14
C ARG A 180 6.84 18.96 -7.64
N GLN A 181 6.60 20.15 -8.19
CA GLN A 181 7.31 21.36 -7.77
C GLN A 181 7.01 21.70 -6.30
N ALA A 182 5.73 21.65 -5.91
CA ALA A 182 5.32 21.86 -4.51
C ALA A 182 5.94 20.82 -3.56
N LEU A 183 6.04 19.57 -4.00
CA LEU A 183 6.65 18.49 -3.21
C LEU A 183 8.13 18.75 -2.97
N VAL A 184 8.88 19.11 -4.01
CA VAL A 184 10.32 19.42 -3.92
C VAL A 184 10.55 20.59 -2.98
N THR A 185 9.83 21.71 -3.17
CA THR A 185 9.95 22.88 -2.30
C THR A 185 9.60 22.57 -0.84
N THR A 186 8.63 21.68 -0.60
CA THR A 186 8.27 21.28 0.76
C THR A 186 9.34 20.39 1.38
N ALA A 187 9.87 19.41 0.63
CA ALA A 187 10.95 18.54 1.12
C ALA A 187 12.23 19.33 1.44
N GLU A 188 12.59 20.33 0.64
CA GLU A 188 13.75 21.20 0.89
C GLU A 188 13.61 22.04 2.17
N ARG A 189 12.39 22.42 2.56
CA ARG A 189 12.13 23.16 3.81
C ARG A 189 12.15 22.29 5.05
N LEU A 190 11.95 20.98 4.88
CA LEU A 190 11.89 19.99 5.96
C LEU A 190 13.22 19.26 6.17
N SER A 191 14.20 19.51 5.30
CA SER A 191 15.57 18.99 5.39
C SER A 191 16.45 19.94 6.17
#